data_AF-A0A9P7CS48-F1
#
_entry.id   AF-A0A9P7CS48-F1
#
_cell.length_a   1.000
_cell.length_b   1.000
_cell.length_c   1.000
_cell.angle_alpha   90.00
_cell.angle_beta   90.00
_cell.angle_gamma   90.00
#
_symmetry.space_group_name_H-M   'P 1'
#
loop_
_entity.id
_entity.type
_entity.pdbx_description
1 polymer ?
#
loop_
_entity_poly.entity_id
_entity_poly.type
_entity_poly.pdbx_seq_one_letter_code
_entity_poly.pdbx_strand_id
1 'polypeptide(L)'
;MQCEHKDTIEPDVGSTTIEVKKEEQKDDTLIKPEETQQPLPPAELIPPQSTINSITTFEEIQKQLKSTLDHIEQKNMVSGFQTLSKATAAVVEHCEQLGLTSDDHPYNAIDREQFWAGLNNCWLYALAQRHEPSNDSERMTDQHLYNLREMVVNWADKLERYGLVDYEMGWWEADILAAIDGILAMNYAAAQAAAQTVVAQAAAALFGDEVNL
;
A
#
# COMPACT_ATOMS: atom_id res chain seq x y z
N MET A 1 33.23 54.92 30.27
CA MET A 1 32.99 54.86 31.73
C MET A 1 31.86 53.86 31.91
N GLN A 2 31.95 52.76 32.64
CA GLN A 2 32.97 52.18 33.51
C GLN A 2 32.64 50.69 33.65
N CYS A 3 33.68 49.87 33.77
CA CYS A 3 33.65 48.45 34.08
C CYS A 3 33.49 48.22 35.58
N GLU A 4 32.88 47.11 36.02
CA GLU A 4 33.09 46.39 37.30
C GLU A 4 32.57 44.95 37.05
N HIS A 5 33.37 43.89 36.88
CA HIS A 5 34.31 43.19 37.78
C HIS A 5 33.73 42.84 39.15
N LYS A 6 33.42 41.55 39.31
CA LYS A 6 33.55 40.87 40.60
C LYS A 6 34.00 39.43 40.39
N ASP A 7 35.31 39.25 40.53
CA ASP A 7 35.99 38.00 40.83
C ASP A 7 35.36 37.28 42.02
N THR A 8 35.59 35.96 42.15
CA THR A 8 36.21 35.33 43.34
C THR A 8 35.99 33.80 43.39
N ILE A 9 37.09 33.07 43.10
CA ILE A 9 37.66 31.91 43.83
C ILE A 9 37.20 30.46 43.50
N GLU A 10 38.10 29.71 42.85
CA GLU A 10 38.33 28.26 43.03
C GLU A 10 39.04 27.97 44.37
N PRO A 11 39.01 26.73 44.92
CA PRO A 11 40.17 25.84 44.71
C PRO A 11 39.93 24.30 44.73
N ASP A 12 40.75 23.61 43.92
CA ASP A 12 41.64 22.47 44.27
C ASP A 12 41.13 21.00 44.39
N VAL A 13 41.57 20.21 43.39
CA VAL A 13 42.35 18.94 43.41
C VAL A 13 41.98 17.78 44.34
N GLY A 14 41.87 16.59 43.72
CA GLY A 14 41.98 15.30 44.39
C GLY A 14 42.20 14.13 43.42
N SER A 15 43.46 13.87 43.04
CA SER A 15 43.94 12.62 42.43
C SER A 15 43.67 11.40 43.31
N THR A 16 43.43 10.23 42.73
CA THR A 16 44.12 8.97 43.11
C THR A 16 44.07 7.95 41.98
N THR A 17 45.25 7.72 41.42
CA THR A 17 45.72 6.58 40.63
C THR A 17 45.63 5.25 41.40
N ILE A 18 45.19 4.17 40.75
CA ILE A 18 45.73 2.83 41.02
C ILE A 18 45.96 2.12 39.68
N GLU A 19 47.23 2.06 39.28
CA GLU A 19 47.78 1.09 38.34
C GLU A 19 47.98 -0.27 39.05
N VAL A 20 47.60 -1.37 38.41
CA VAL A 20 48.36 -2.63 38.49
C VAL A 20 48.39 -3.27 37.09
N LYS A 21 49.57 -3.23 36.47
CA LYS A 21 50.00 -4.06 35.34
C LYS A 21 50.49 -5.43 35.83
N LYS A 22 50.26 -6.48 35.02
CA LYS A 22 51.22 -7.51 34.53
C LYS A 22 50.43 -8.55 33.71
N GLU A 23 50.63 -8.69 32.40
CA GLU A 23 51.70 -9.51 31.75
C GLU A 23 51.60 -10.99 32.17
N GLU A 24 51.57 -12.02 31.31
CA GLU A 24 52.16 -12.20 29.99
C GLU A 24 51.67 -13.53 29.34
N GLN A 25 51.64 -13.56 27.99
CA GLN A 25 51.98 -14.66 27.03
C GLN A 25 51.29 -16.04 27.03
N LYS A 26 51.27 -16.84 25.94
CA LYS A 26 51.35 -16.75 24.45
C LYS A 26 51.59 -18.19 23.94
N ASP A 27 51.16 -18.49 22.71
CA ASP A 27 51.72 -19.51 21.77
C ASP A 27 51.41 -20.99 22.07
N ASP A 28 51.29 -21.94 21.13
CA ASP A 28 50.81 -22.07 19.75
C ASP A 28 50.97 -23.60 19.44
N THR A 29 50.39 -24.08 18.34
CA THR A 29 50.79 -25.32 17.60
C THR A 29 50.17 -26.70 17.95
N LEU A 30 49.07 -27.01 17.24
CA LEU A 30 48.94 -28.09 16.23
C LEU A 30 49.62 -29.46 16.47
N ILE A 31 48.83 -30.55 16.61
CA ILE A 31 49.03 -31.87 15.96
C ILE A 31 47.68 -32.56 15.65
N LYS A 32 47.49 -32.97 14.39
CA LYS A 32 46.61 -34.05 13.87
C LYS A 32 47.45 -34.77 12.78
N PRO A 33 47.39 -36.11 12.58
CA PRO A 33 46.40 -36.80 11.72
C PRO A 33 45.97 -38.17 12.35
N GLU A 34 45.06 -39.03 11.88
CA GLU A 34 44.81 -39.61 10.55
C GLU A 34 43.49 -40.44 10.54
N GLU A 35 43.04 -40.81 9.34
CA GLU A 35 41.73 -41.32 8.90
C GLU A 35 41.38 -42.80 9.23
N THR A 36 40.06 -43.11 9.27
CA THR A 36 39.49 -44.33 8.65
C THR A 36 38.02 -44.10 8.24
N GLN A 37 37.65 -44.58 7.04
CA GLN A 37 36.46 -44.20 6.25
C GLN A 37 35.24 -45.14 6.39
N GLN A 38 34.03 -44.54 6.40
CA GLN A 38 32.74 -44.85 5.68
C GLN A 38 31.85 -46.10 5.95
N PRO A 39 30.56 -46.15 5.47
CA PRO A 39 29.52 -45.10 5.21
C PRO A 39 28.03 -45.50 5.56
N LEU A 40 27.04 -44.58 5.49
CA LEU A 40 25.59 -44.73 5.08
C LEU A 40 24.76 -43.39 5.28
N PRO A 41 23.57 -43.16 4.66
CA PRO A 41 23.27 -42.10 3.65
C PRO A 41 22.46 -40.86 4.17
N PRO A 42 22.09 -39.87 3.32
CA PRO A 42 21.93 -38.46 3.69
C PRO A 42 20.53 -38.10 4.22
N ALA A 43 20.49 -37.38 5.34
CA ALA A 43 19.36 -36.52 5.66
C ALA A 43 19.65 -35.14 5.05
N GLU A 44 18.96 -34.82 3.96
CA GLU A 44 18.85 -33.46 3.44
C GLU A 44 18.41 -32.53 4.57
N LEU A 45 19.37 -31.77 5.11
CA LEU A 45 19.09 -30.60 5.90
C LEU A 45 18.53 -29.55 4.95
N ILE A 46 17.19 -29.50 4.97
CA ILE A 46 16.30 -28.46 4.47
C ILE A 46 17.03 -27.11 4.42
N PRO A 47 17.09 -26.41 3.26
CA PRO A 47 17.63 -25.06 3.21
C PRO A 47 16.81 -24.16 4.15
N PRO A 48 17.40 -23.15 4.81
CA PRO A 48 16.60 -22.16 5.52
C PRO A 48 15.63 -21.56 4.50
N GLN A 49 14.35 -21.89 4.65
CA GLN A 49 13.30 -21.22 3.91
C GLN A 49 13.40 -19.76 4.35
N SER A 50 13.99 -18.95 3.48
CA SER A 50 13.82 -17.51 3.49
C SER A 50 12.33 -17.28 3.47
N THR A 51 11.73 -17.13 4.65
CA THR A 51 10.43 -16.49 4.81
C THR A 51 10.73 -15.04 4.45
N ILE A 52 10.78 -14.75 3.15
CA ILE A 52 10.79 -13.38 2.67
C ILE A 52 9.38 -12.89 2.98
N ASN A 53 9.20 -12.46 4.23
CA ASN A 53 8.25 -11.39 4.53
C ASN A 53 8.74 -10.25 3.64
N SER A 54 8.21 -10.17 2.42
CA SER A 54 8.52 -9.10 1.49
C SER A 54 7.93 -7.84 2.11
N ILE A 55 8.72 -7.18 2.95
CA ILE A 55 8.42 -5.85 3.45
C ILE A 55 8.18 -5.01 2.20
N THR A 56 6.93 -4.65 1.96
CA THR A 56 6.58 -3.79 0.84
C THR A 56 7.10 -2.42 1.19
N THR A 57 8.16 -1.99 0.51
CA THR A 57 8.77 -0.68 0.74
C THR A 57 7.87 0.42 0.19
N PHE A 58 7.98 1.61 0.78
CA PHE A 58 7.25 2.79 0.31
C PHE A 58 7.51 3.09 -1.18
N GLU A 59 8.75 2.91 -1.63
CA GLU A 59 9.13 3.08 -3.04
C GLU A 59 8.38 2.11 -3.96
N GLU A 60 8.22 0.86 -3.54
CA GLU A 60 7.48 -0.15 -4.30
C GLU A 60 5.98 0.19 -4.35
N ILE A 61 5.40 0.67 -3.25
CA ILE A 61 4.01 1.15 -3.22
C ILE A 61 3.84 2.34 -4.17
N GLN A 62 4.72 3.34 -4.10
CA GLN A 62 4.67 4.49 -5.02
C GLN A 62 4.82 4.08 -6.49
N LYS A 63 5.68 3.10 -6.78
CA LYS A 63 5.82 2.54 -8.13
C LYS A 63 4.56 1.85 -8.59
N GLN A 64 3.88 1.09 -7.73
CA GLN A 64 2.60 0.45 -8.05
C GLN A 64 1.49 1.49 -8.27
N LEU A 65 1.45 2.57 -7.49
CA LEU A 65 0.50 3.67 -7.71
C LEU A 65 0.76 4.38 -9.04
N LYS A 66 2.02 4.65 -9.41
CA LYS A 66 2.36 5.21 -10.73
C LYS A 66 1.95 4.26 -11.86
N SER A 67 2.28 2.98 -11.75
CA SER A 67 1.90 1.96 -12.72
C SER A 67 0.37 1.84 -12.87
N THR A 68 -0.38 2.06 -11.79
CA THR A 68 -1.85 2.12 -11.83
C THR A 68 -2.32 3.27 -12.72
N LEU A 69 -1.76 4.47 -12.54
CA LEU A 69 -2.10 5.63 -13.36
C LEU A 69 -1.74 5.38 -14.83
N ASP A 70 -0.58 4.79 -15.11
CA ASP A 70 -0.19 4.41 -16.48
C ASP A 70 -1.19 3.42 -17.10
N HIS A 71 -1.67 2.42 -16.34
CA HIS A 71 -2.69 1.48 -16.82
C HIS A 71 -4.03 2.17 -17.11
N ILE A 72 -4.44 3.12 -16.26
CA ILE A 72 -5.67 3.90 -16.45
C ILE A 72 -5.56 4.78 -17.70
N GLU A 73 -4.41 5.40 -17.94
CA GLU A 73 -4.15 6.18 -19.16
C GLU A 73 -4.16 5.29 -20.42
N GLN A 74 -3.68 4.06 -20.31
CA GLN A 74 -3.76 3.04 -21.37
C GLN A 74 -5.14 2.38 -21.50
N LYS A 75 -6.12 2.80 -20.70
CA LYS A 75 -7.50 2.28 -20.64
C LYS A 75 -7.56 0.78 -20.31
N ASN A 76 -6.57 0.28 -19.57
CA ASN A 76 -6.54 -1.06 -19.00
C ASN A 76 -7.10 -1.00 -17.57
N MET A 77 -8.42 -0.84 -17.48
CA MET A 77 -9.10 -0.55 -16.21
C MET A 77 -8.99 -1.71 -15.21
N VAL A 78 -9.20 -2.95 -15.64
CA VAL A 78 -9.16 -4.12 -14.75
C VAL A 78 -7.76 -4.30 -14.19
N SER A 79 -6.74 -4.24 -15.06
CA SER A 79 -5.33 -4.33 -14.67
C SER A 79 -4.90 -3.17 -13.75
N GLY A 80 -5.39 -1.95 -14.03
CA GLY A 80 -5.19 -0.78 -13.18
C GLY A 80 -5.76 -0.97 -11.78
N PHE A 81 -7.05 -1.30 -11.67
CA PHE A 81 -7.71 -1.51 -10.36
C PHE A 81 -7.16 -2.70 -9.58
N GLN A 82 -6.71 -3.77 -10.24
CA GLN A 82 -6.01 -4.87 -9.56
C GLN A 82 -4.68 -4.41 -8.94
N THR A 83 -3.90 -3.62 -9.69
CA THR A 83 -2.64 -3.06 -9.21
C THR A 83 -2.88 -2.11 -8.05
N LEU A 84 -3.89 -1.23 -8.17
CA LEU A 84 -4.29 -0.28 -7.14
C LEU A 84 -4.75 -0.99 -5.85
N SER A 85 -5.56 -2.03 -6.01
CA SER A 85 -6.07 -2.83 -4.89
C SER A 85 -4.95 -3.55 -4.16
N LYS A 86 -3.97 -4.09 -4.91
CA LYS A 86 -2.79 -4.73 -4.33
C LYS A 86 -1.92 -3.75 -3.56
N ALA A 87 -1.68 -2.56 -4.12
CA ALA A 87 -0.93 -1.50 -3.44
C ALA A 87 -1.64 -1.06 -2.16
N THR A 88 -2.95 -0.83 -2.23
CA THR A 88 -3.77 -0.42 -1.09
C THR A 88 -3.80 -1.50 -0.01
N ALA A 89 -3.94 -2.78 -0.38
CA ALA A 89 -3.89 -3.89 0.56
C ALA A 89 -2.54 -3.95 1.30
N ALA A 90 -1.42 -3.77 0.59
CA ALA A 90 -0.10 -3.73 1.20
C ALA A 90 0.05 -2.54 2.17
N VAL A 91 -0.44 -1.36 1.79
CA VAL A 91 -0.46 -0.17 2.66
C VAL A 91 -1.25 -0.45 3.94
N VAL A 92 -2.46 -1.00 3.83
CA VAL A 92 -3.34 -1.28 4.97
C VAL A 92 -2.76 -2.36 5.89
N GLU A 93 -2.14 -3.39 5.32
CA GLU A 93 -1.52 -4.49 6.07
C GLU A 93 -0.25 -4.04 6.81
N HIS A 94 0.54 -3.15 6.22
CA HIS A 94 1.83 -2.70 6.75
C HIS A 94 1.81 -1.24 7.27
N CYS A 95 0.64 -0.64 7.49
CA CYS A 95 0.50 0.79 7.82
C CYS A 95 1.32 1.21 9.05
N GLU A 96 1.39 0.38 10.10
CA GLU A 96 2.23 0.64 11.28
C GLU A 96 3.72 0.60 10.95
N GLN A 97 4.15 -0.37 10.14
CA GLN A 97 5.55 -0.54 9.74
C GLN A 97 6.02 0.57 8.81
N LEU A 98 5.09 1.11 8.01
CA LEU A 98 5.30 2.27 7.13
C LEU A 98 5.29 3.60 7.89
N GLY A 99 5.00 3.61 9.20
CA GLY A 99 4.90 4.83 9.99
C GLY A 99 3.68 5.68 9.66
N LEU A 100 2.64 5.08 9.06
CA LEU A 100 1.42 5.79 8.64
C LEU A 100 0.39 5.92 9.77
N THR A 101 0.63 5.32 10.94
CA THR A 101 -0.30 5.31 12.08
C THR A 101 0.09 6.29 13.21
N SER A 102 1.36 6.68 13.33
CA SER A 102 1.86 7.49 14.46
C SER A 102 2.22 8.91 14.03
N ASP A 103 1.65 9.89 14.72
CA ASP A 103 1.88 11.33 14.50
C ASP A 103 3.25 11.81 15.02
N ASP A 104 3.79 11.09 16.01
CA ASP A 104 4.83 11.62 16.89
C ASP A 104 6.24 11.19 16.49
N HIS A 105 6.78 11.70 15.38
CA HIS A 105 8.24 11.79 15.24
C HIS A 105 8.64 13.08 14.50
N PRO A 106 9.44 13.98 15.11
CA PRO A 106 10.00 15.17 14.44
C PRO A 106 11.00 14.85 13.30
N TYR A 107 11.20 13.56 13.01
CA TYR A 107 12.05 13.04 11.95
C TYR A 107 11.28 12.16 10.95
N ASN A 108 9.95 12.14 10.98
CA ASN A 108 9.16 11.48 9.94
C ASN A 108 9.41 12.21 8.61
N ALA A 109 10.24 11.60 7.76
CA ALA A 109 10.56 12.10 6.42
C ALA A 109 9.34 12.07 5.47
N ILE A 110 8.22 11.49 5.91
CA ILE A 110 7.03 11.24 5.11
C ILE A 110 5.88 12.02 5.72
N ASP A 111 5.31 12.90 4.90
CA ASP A 111 4.05 13.57 5.20
C ASP A 111 2.91 12.54 5.07
N ARG A 112 2.49 11.98 6.20
CA ARG A 112 1.44 10.95 6.30
C ARG A 112 0.14 11.41 5.64
N GLU A 113 -0.26 12.64 5.95
CA GLU A 113 -1.52 13.22 5.44
C GLU A 113 -1.47 13.32 3.91
N GLN A 114 -0.35 13.80 3.37
CA GLN A 114 -0.17 13.86 1.92
C GLN A 114 -0.13 12.48 1.26
N PHE A 115 0.39 11.46 1.94
CA PHE A 115 0.35 10.10 1.42
C PHE A 115 -1.07 9.57 1.32
N TRP A 116 -1.86 9.66 2.39
CA TRP A 116 -3.26 9.23 2.39
C TRP A 116 -4.09 10.04 1.39
N ALA A 117 -3.93 11.36 1.36
CA ALA A 117 -4.54 12.22 0.36
C ALA A 117 -4.16 11.79 -1.06
N GLY A 118 -2.88 11.50 -1.32
CA GLY A 118 -2.40 11.02 -2.62
C GLY A 118 -3.02 9.68 -3.03
N LEU A 119 -3.13 8.74 -2.08
CA LEU A 119 -3.77 7.45 -2.31
C LEU A 119 -5.28 7.61 -2.60
N ASN A 120 -5.98 8.40 -1.79
CA ASN A 120 -7.41 8.67 -1.96
C ASN A 120 -7.69 9.36 -3.31
N ASN A 121 -6.90 10.37 -3.66
CA ASN A 121 -7.01 11.05 -4.96
C ASN A 121 -6.71 10.10 -6.13
N CYS A 122 -5.77 9.16 -5.98
CA CYS A 122 -5.50 8.14 -7.00
C CYS A 122 -6.73 7.25 -7.22
N TRP A 123 -7.40 6.82 -6.15
CA TRP A 123 -8.65 6.05 -6.23
C TRP A 123 -9.77 6.83 -6.91
N LEU A 124 -10.01 8.07 -6.48
CA LEU A 124 -11.05 8.91 -7.06
C LEU A 124 -10.77 9.23 -8.53
N TYR A 125 -9.51 9.49 -8.89
CA TYR A 125 -9.10 9.70 -10.27
C TYR A 125 -9.33 8.44 -11.13
N ALA A 126 -8.94 7.27 -10.62
CA ALA A 126 -9.16 5.99 -11.29
C ALA A 126 -10.64 5.72 -11.54
N LEU A 127 -11.50 5.96 -10.53
CA LEU A 127 -12.94 5.77 -10.62
C LEU A 127 -13.64 6.83 -11.49
N ALA A 128 -13.09 8.05 -11.53
CA ALA A 128 -13.58 9.12 -12.40
C ALA A 128 -13.26 8.87 -13.88
N GLN A 129 -12.21 8.10 -14.18
CA GLN A 129 -11.85 7.79 -15.56
C GLN A 129 -12.81 6.76 -16.15
N ARG A 130 -13.74 7.25 -16.98
CA ARG A 130 -14.80 6.45 -17.59
C ARG A 130 -14.55 6.18 -19.07
N HIS A 131 -13.30 5.88 -19.43
CA HIS A 131 -12.96 5.62 -20.82
C HIS A 131 -13.57 4.32 -21.31
N GLU A 132 -13.93 4.30 -22.60
CA GLU A 132 -14.18 3.05 -23.31
C GLU A 132 -12.94 2.15 -23.14
N PRO A 133 -13.08 0.94 -22.59
CA PRO A 133 -11.95 0.08 -22.29
C PRO A 133 -11.17 -0.22 -23.58
N SER A 134 -9.85 -0.40 -23.46
CA SER A 134 -9.00 -0.73 -24.62
C SER A 134 -9.41 -2.05 -25.28
N ASN A 135 -10.01 -2.97 -24.53
CA ASN A 135 -10.50 -4.26 -24.99
C ASN A 135 -11.64 -4.76 -24.08
N ASP A 136 -12.43 -5.74 -24.56
CA ASP A 136 -13.55 -6.31 -23.80
C ASP A 136 -13.14 -6.94 -22.46
N SER A 137 -11.92 -7.47 -22.34
CA SER A 137 -11.40 -8.04 -21.09
C SER A 137 -11.04 -6.98 -20.03
N GLU A 138 -10.74 -5.77 -20.45
CA GLU A 138 -10.45 -4.62 -19.60
C GLU A 138 -11.73 -3.82 -19.27
N ARG A 139 -12.89 -4.30 -19.73
CA ARG A 139 -14.19 -3.74 -19.34
C ARG A 139 -14.48 -4.11 -17.89
N MET A 140 -14.61 -3.08 -17.05
CA MET A 140 -15.00 -3.28 -15.66
C MET A 140 -16.48 -3.69 -15.58
N THR A 141 -16.74 -4.90 -15.10
CA THR A 141 -18.08 -5.44 -14.92
C THR A 141 -18.65 -5.04 -13.56
N ASP A 142 -19.96 -5.13 -13.40
CA ASP A 142 -20.62 -4.87 -12.12
C ASP A 142 -20.07 -5.80 -11.01
N GLN A 143 -19.76 -7.05 -11.35
CA GLN A 143 -19.14 -7.99 -10.40
C GLN A 143 -17.77 -7.50 -9.90
N HIS A 144 -16.95 -6.93 -10.79
CA HIS A 144 -15.67 -6.33 -10.38
C HIS A 144 -15.89 -5.16 -9.43
N LEU A 145 -16.88 -4.30 -9.68
CA LEU A 145 -17.22 -3.16 -8.83
C LEU A 145 -17.75 -3.59 -7.46
N TYR A 146 -18.61 -4.62 -7.39
CA TYR A 146 -19.06 -5.16 -6.11
C TYR A 146 -17.90 -5.75 -5.29
N ASN A 147 -17.02 -6.53 -5.92
CA ASN A 147 -15.84 -7.05 -5.23
C ASN A 147 -14.93 -5.91 -4.72
N LEU A 148 -14.78 -4.85 -5.52
CA LEU A 148 -14.01 -3.65 -5.16
C LEU A 148 -14.60 -2.95 -3.94
N ARG A 149 -15.92 -2.80 -3.92
CA ARG A 149 -16.68 -2.21 -2.81
C ARG A 149 -16.44 -2.97 -1.50
N GLU A 150 -16.54 -4.30 -1.53
CA GLU A 150 -16.29 -5.15 -0.35
C GLU A 150 -14.84 -5.04 0.14
N MET A 151 -13.87 -4.93 -0.77
CA MET A 151 -12.48 -4.71 -0.40
C MET A 151 -12.27 -3.37 0.30
N VAL A 152 -12.91 -2.30 -0.20
CA VAL A 152 -12.83 -0.94 0.38
C VAL A 152 -13.35 -0.93 1.81
N VAL A 153 -14.51 -1.56 2.07
CA VAL A 153 -15.08 -1.69 3.42
C VAL A 153 -14.13 -2.47 4.34
N ASN A 154 -13.61 -3.62 3.87
CA ASN A 154 -12.69 -4.42 4.66
C ASN A 154 -11.35 -3.71 4.95
N TRP A 155 -10.89 -2.82 4.07
CA TRP A 155 -9.74 -1.97 4.36
C TRP A 155 -10.07 -0.90 5.40
N ALA A 156 -11.24 -0.27 5.31
CA ALA A 156 -11.69 0.69 6.30
C ALA A 156 -11.79 0.06 7.70
N ASP A 157 -12.41 -1.13 7.83
CA ASP A 157 -12.49 -1.87 9.09
C ASP A 157 -11.09 -2.13 9.70
N LYS A 158 -10.09 -2.43 8.87
CA LYS A 158 -8.71 -2.63 9.31
C LYS A 158 -7.99 -1.35 9.72
N LEU A 159 -8.40 -0.21 9.18
CA LEU A 159 -7.84 1.10 9.47
C LEU A 159 -8.55 1.77 10.65
N GLU A 160 -9.79 1.40 10.95
CA GLU A 160 -10.60 1.93 12.05
C GLU A 160 -9.88 1.78 13.40
N ARG A 161 -9.24 0.62 13.63
CA ARG A 161 -8.46 0.36 14.85
C ARG A 161 -7.29 1.33 15.09
N TYR A 162 -6.83 2.02 14.05
CA TYR A 162 -5.77 3.02 14.11
C TYR A 162 -6.29 4.45 14.09
N GLY A 163 -7.61 4.66 14.01
CA GLY A 163 -8.21 5.98 13.82
C GLY A 163 -7.95 6.56 12.42
N LEU A 164 -7.64 5.72 11.42
CA LEU A 164 -7.30 6.14 10.06
C LEU A 164 -8.49 6.11 9.09
N VAL A 165 -9.72 6.14 9.62
CA VAL A 165 -10.97 6.30 8.83
C VAL A 165 -11.56 7.69 9.12
N ASP A 166 -10.69 8.70 9.10
CA ASP A 166 -11.08 10.10 9.22
C ASP A 166 -10.72 10.82 7.90
N TYR A 167 -11.60 11.70 7.47
CA TYR A 167 -11.53 12.42 6.21
C TYR A 167 -10.30 13.35 6.14
N GLU A 168 -9.81 13.86 7.27
CA GLU A 168 -8.64 14.73 7.28
C GLU A 168 -7.31 13.97 7.45
N MET A 169 -7.35 12.74 7.99
CA MET A 169 -6.13 12.06 8.44
C MET A 169 -5.90 10.67 7.83
N GLY A 170 -6.85 10.13 7.06
CA GLY A 170 -6.78 8.76 6.58
C GLY A 170 -7.63 8.46 5.34
N TRP A 171 -8.27 7.29 5.36
CA TRP A 171 -8.94 6.68 4.21
C TRP A 171 -10.32 7.27 3.94
N TRP A 172 -10.54 7.73 2.70
CA TRP A 172 -11.81 8.33 2.26
C TRP A 172 -12.82 7.27 1.81
N GLU A 173 -13.19 6.37 2.72
CA GLU A 173 -14.11 5.27 2.42
C GLU A 173 -15.42 5.76 1.78
N ALA A 174 -16.04 6.78 2.38
CA ALA A 174 -17.35 7.28 1.95
C ALA A 174 -17.34 7.76 0.49
N ASP A 175 -16.33 8.52 0.07
CA ASP A 175 -16.26 9.04 -1.31
C ASP A 175 -15.88 7.96 -2.31
N ILE A 176 -14.98 7.06 -1.93
CA ILE A 176 -14.58 5.95 -2.79
C ILE A 176 -15.78 5.03 -3.02
N LEU A 177 -16.55 4.71 -1.96
CA LEU A 177 -17.80 3.96 -2.08
C LEU A 177 -18.84 4.70 -2.91
N ALA A 178 -19.03 6.01 -2.67
CA ALA A 178 -19.95 6.82 -3.45
C ALA A 178 -19.57 6.88 -4.95
N ALA A 179 -18.27 6.93 -5.26
CA ALA A 179 -17.78 6.89 -6.62
C ALA A 179 -18.04 5.52 -7.28
N ILE A 180 -17.82 4.42 -6.56
CA ILE A 180 -18.15 3.05 -7.03
C ILE A 180 -19.67 2.91 -7.28
N ASP A 181 -20.49 3.31 -6.31
CA ASP A 181 -21.95 3.25 -6.41
C ASP A 181 -22.46 4.13 -7.56
N GLY A 182 -21.82 5.29 -7.79
CA GLY A 182 -22.09 6.15 -8.94
C GLY A 182 -21.72 5.51 -10.29
N ILE A 183 -20.77 4.58 -10.35
CA ILE A 183 -20.50 3.79 -11.57
C ILE A 183 -21.59 2.74 -11.77
N LEU A 184 -21.93 1.99 -10.71
CA LEU A 184 -22.99 0.97 -10.76
C LEU A 184 -24.35 1.55 -11.18
N ALA A 185 -24.74 2.70 -10.61
CA ALA A 185 -25.99 3.36 -10.95
C ALA A 185 -26.04 3.77 -12.43
N MET A 186 -24.90 4.23 -12.98
CA MET A 186 -24.83 4.58 -14.40
C MET A 186 -24.87 3.36 -15.32
N ASN A 187 -24.21 2.26 -14.94
CA ASN A 187 -24.30 1.00 -15.68
C ASN A 187 -25.76 0.51 -15.75
N TYR A 188 -26.48 0.60 -14.63
CA TYR A 188 -27.89 0.24 -14.57
C TYR A 188 -28.76 1.14 -15.47
N ALA A 189 -28.55 2.46 -15.41
CA ALA A 189 -29.29 3.42 -16.25
C ALA A 189 -29.02 3.18 -17.75
N ALA A 190 -27.76 2.92 -18.14
CA ALA A 190 -27.39 2.62 -19.51
C ALA A 190 -28.04 1.32 -20.01
N ALA A 191 -28.05 0.27 -19.19
CA ALA A 191 -28.72 -0.99 -19.51
C ALA A 191 -30.25 -0.81 -19.67
N GLN A 192 -30.88 -0.01 -18.82
CA GLN A 192 -32.31 0.29 -18.90
C GLN A 192 -32.67 1.08 -20.17
N ALA A 193 -31.86 2.08 -20.54
CA ALA A 193 -32.05 2.84 -21.77
C ALA A 193 -31.91 1.95 -23.02
N ALA A 194 -30.94 1.03 -23.02
CA ALA A 194 -30.78 0.05 -24.10
C ALA A 194 -32.00 -0.88 -24.20
N ALA A 195 -32.49 -1.40 -23.08
CA ALA A 195 -33.69 -2.25 -23.05
C ALA A 195 -34.94 -1.52 -23.57
N GLN A 196 -35.16 -0.26 -23.15
CA GLN A 196 -36.27 0.56 -23.65
C GLN A 196 -36.19 0.80 -25.15
N THR A 197 -34.98 1.00 -25.69
CA THR A 197 -34.76 1.17 -27.13
C THR A 197 -35.15 -0.09 -27.90
N VAL A 198 -34.76 -1.27 -27.41
CA VAL A 198 -35.12 -2.56 -28.03
C VAL A 198 -36.63 -2.78 -27.99
N VAL A 199 -37.29 -2.49 -26.86
CA VAL A 199 -38.75 -2.60 -26.72
C VAL A 199 -39.47 -1.65 -27.68
N ALA A 200 -39.01 -0.40 -27.80
CA ALA A 200 -39.58 0.58 -28.73
C ALA A 200 -39.43 0.14 -30.20
N GLN A 201 -38.27 -0.40 -30.57
CA GLN A 201 -38.03 -0.94 -31.92
C GLN A 201 -38.93 -2.15 -32.21
N ALA A 202 -39.09 -3.07 -31.25
CA ALA A 202 -39.99 -4.21 -31.41
C ALA A 202 -41.46 -3.78 -31.53
N ALA A 203 -41.90 -2.81 -30.74
CA ALA A 203 -43.26 -2.26 -30.84
C ALA A 203 -43.49 -1.57 -32.20
N ALA A 204 -42.52 -0.78 -32.69
CA ALA A 204 -42.61 -0.17 -34.01
C ALA A 204 -42.68 -1.22 -35.15
N ALA A 205 -41.94 -2.33 -35.03
CA ALA A 205 -41.99 -3.41 -36.01
C ALA A 205 -43.31 -4.21 -35.99
N LEU A 206 -43.96 -4.30 -34.82
CA LEU A 206 -45.22 -5.03 -34.66
C LEU A 206 -46.46 -4.19 -35.00
N PHE A 207 -46.42 -2.89 -34.76
CA PHE A 207 -47.59 -1.99 -34.87
C PHE A 207 -47.44 -0.88 -35.92
N GLY A 208 -46.29 -0.80 -36.61
CA GLY A 208 -45.99 0.28 -37.57
C GLY A 208 -46.52 0.10 -38.99
N ASP A 209 -47.15 -1.03 -39.32
CA ASP A 209 -47.58 -1.35 -40.71
C ASP A 209 -49.07 -1.04 -41.00
N GLU A 210 -49.87 -0.57 -40.02
CA GLU A 210 -51.32 -0.35 -40.19
C GLU A 210 -51.74 1.07 -40.60
N VAL A 211 -50.88 1.87 -41.27
CA VAL A 211 -51.25 3.25 -41.67
C VAL A 211 -51.03 3.57 -43.16
N ASN A 212 -50.90 2.57 -44.02
CA ASN A 212 -50.90 2.76 -45.48
C ASN A 212 -51.86 1.78 -46.18
N LEU A 213 -53.17 1.96 -45.99
CA LEU A 213 -54.22 1.42 -46.87
C LEU A 213 -55.33 2.46 -47.06
#